data_AF-A0A7M3ZLB4-F1
#
_entry.id   AF-A0A7M3ZLB4-F1
#
_cell.length_a   1.000
_cell.length_b   1.000
_cell.length_c   1.000
_cell.angle_alpha   90.00
_cell.angle_beta   90.00
_cell.angle_gamma   90.00
#
_symmetry.space_group_name_H-M   'P 1'
#
loop_
_entity.id
_entity.type
_entity.pdbx_description
1 polymer ?
#
loop_
_entity_poly.entity_id
_entity_poly.type
_entity_poly.pdbx_seq_one_letter_code
_entity_poly.pdbx_strand_id
1 'polypeptide(L)'
;MSDETTKNVTTVILIIAFLGMMIFVAMRARKNRENMLKNHAPKVAGEDTLEGGARHPQRFDEPDEEALEEMAKLLGEDSDEEA
;
A
#
# COMPACT_ATOMS: atom_id res chain seq x y z
N MET A 1 -39.56 -13.64 42.89
CA MET A 1 -38.41 -12.72 42.81
C MET A 1 -38.95 -11.31 42.99
N SER A 2 -38.37 -10.48 43.85
CA SER A 2 -38.78 -9.07 43.96
C SER A 2 -38.32 -8.31 42.71
N ASP A 3 -39.11 -7.34 42.25
CA ASP A 3 -38.80 -6.53 41.05
C ASP A 3 -37.44 -5.85 41.13
N GLU A 4 -37.02 -5.46 42.34
CA GLU A 4 -35.71 -4.86 42.61
C GLU A 4 -34.56 -5.85 42.38
N THR A 5 -34.71 -7.12 42.78
CA THR A 5 -33.72 -8.16 42.51
C THR A 5 -33.58 -8.41 41.01
N THR A 6 -34.69 -8.47 40.27
CA THR A 6 -34.67 -8.64 38.81
C THR A 6 -33.96 -7.48 38.10
N LYS A 7 -34.25 -6.23 38.52
CA LYS A 7 -33.59 -5.03 37.99
C LYS A 7 -32.09 -5.07 38.25
N ASN A 8 -31.68 -5.32 39.49
CA ASN A 8 -30.26 -5.35 39.86
C ASN A 8 -29.48 -6.42 39.10
N VAL A 9 -30.03 -7.64 39.00
CA VAL A 9 -29.40 -8.73 38.24
C VAL A 9 -29.28 -8.37 36.75
N THR A 10 -30.34 -7.81 36.16
CA THR A 10 -30.33 -7.38 34.76
C THR A 10 -29.28 -6.29 34.51
N THR A 11 -29.20 -5.29 35.39
CA THR A 11 -28.22 -4.21 35.29
C THR A 11 -26.78 -4.74 35.34
N VAL A 12 -26.49 -5.68 36.25
CA VAL A 12 -25.15 -6.29 36.35
C VAL A 12 -24.80 -7.05 35.07
N ILE A 13 -25.73 -7.82 34.52
CA ILE A 13 -25.53 -8.55 33.25
C ILE A 13 -25.23 -7.57 32.11
N LEU A 14 -25.97 -6.48 32.01
CA LEU A 14 -25.77 -5.46 30.98
C LEU A 14 -24.41 -4.78 31.10
N ILE A 15 -23.94 -4.50 32.31
CA ILE A 15 -22.60 -3.94 32.55
C ILE A 15 -21.53 -4.91 32.06
N ILE A 16 -21.65 -6.21 32.39
CA ILE A 16 -20.69 -7.22 31.95
C ILE A 16 -20.69 -7.35 30.43
N ALA A 17 -21.87 -7.36 29.79
CA ALA A 17 -22.00 -7.41 28.34
C ALA A 17 -21.35 -6.18 27.68
N PHE A 18 -21.55 -4.99 28.25
CA PHE A 18 -20.95 -3.75 27.76
C PHE A 18 -19.42 -3.76 27.87
N LEU A 19 -18.88 -4.18 29.01
CA LEU A 19 -17.43 -4.34 29.21
C LEU A 19 -16.84 -5.35 28.20
N GLY A 20 -17.53 -6.48 28.00
CA GLY A 20 -17.14 -7.48 27.00
C GLY A 20 -17.10 -6.92 25.59
N MET A 21 -18.09 -6.12 25.21
CA MET A 21 -18.14 -5.44 23.91
C MET A 21 -17.01 -4.43 23.75
N MET A 22 -16.72 -3.62 24.78
CA MET A 22 -15.60 -2.67 24.74
C MET A 22 -14.25 -3.37 24.50
N ILE A 23 -14.01 -4.49 25.19
CA ILE A 23 -12.78 -5.28 25.01
C ILE A 23 -12.71 -5.86 23.59
N PHE A 24 -13.82 -6.42 23.09
CA PHE A 24 -13.89 -6.95 21.73
C PHE A 24 -13.59 -5.89 20.66
N VAL A 25 -14.20 -4.71 20.77
CA VAL A 25 -13.98 -3.59 19.84
C VAL A 25 -12.53 -3.12 19.92
N ALA A 26 -11.95 -2.98 21.11
CA ALA A 26 -10.55 -2.59 21.27
C ALA A 26 -9.58 -3.58 20.61
N MET A 27 -9.81 -4.89 20.78
CA MET A 27 -9.01 -5.93 20.10
C MET A 27 -9.17 -5.87 18.59
N ARG A 28 -10.40 -5.69 18.09
CA ARG A 28 -10.69 -5.58 16.66
C ARG A 28 -10.03 -4.35 16.04
N ALA A 29 -10.12 -3.21 16.71
CA ALA A 29 -9.52 -1.96 16.27
C ALA A 29 -8.00 -2.07 16.17
N ARG A 30 -7.36 -2.73 17.14
CA ARG A 30 -5.92 -3.03 17.10
C ARG A 30 -5.54 -3.87 15.89
N LYS A 31 -6.27 -4.97 15.65
CA LYS A 31 -6.01 -5.85 14.50
C LYS A 31 -6.24 -5.14 13.15
N ASN A 32 -7.29 -4.33 13.05
CA ASN A 32 -7.56 -3.53 11.86
C ASN A 32 -6.47 -2.50 11.60
N ARG A 33 -5.98 -1.83 12.66
CA ARG A 33 -4.87 -0.88 12.57
C ARG A 33 -3.58 -1.57 12.13
N GLU A 34 -3.26 -2.74 12.66
CA GLU A 34 -2.09 -3.52 12.25
C GLU A 34 -2.16 -3.91 10.77
N ASN A 35 -3.32 -4.41 10.32
CA ASN A 35 -3.53 -4.76 8.91
C ASN A 35 -3.42 -3.53 7.99
N MET A 36 -3.96 -2.40 8.41
CA MET A 36 -3.83 -1.13 7.68
C MET A 36 -2.35 -0.72 7.57
N LEU A 37 -1.60 -0.76 8.68
CA LEU A 37 -0.17 -0.42 8.67
C LEU A 37 0.65 -1.36 7.77
N LYS A 38 0.31 -2.66 7.73
CA LYS A 38 0.96 -3.61 6.82
C LYS A 38 0.63 -3.33 5.35
N ASN A 39 -0.63 -3.08 5.04
CA ASN A 39 -1.07 -2.83 3.66
C ASN A 39 -0.60 -1.46 3.13
N HIS A 40 -0.41 -0.49 4.02
CA HIS A 40 0.10 0.85 3.70
C HIS A 40 1.59 1.01 3.99
N ALA A 41 2.30 -0.07 4.32
CA ALA A 41 3.75 -0.03 4.42
C ALA A 41 4.31 0.42 3.06
N PRO A 42 5.33 1.30 3.03
CA PRO A 42 5.92 1.75 1.79
C PRO A 42 6.45 0.52 1.03
N LYS A 43 6.02 0.36 -0.22
CA LYS A 43 6.49 -0.72 -1.07
C LYS A 43 8.00 -0.56 -1.25
N VAL A 44 8.78 -1.50 -0.70
CA VAL A 44 10.23 -1.51 -0.85
C VAL A 44 10.56 -2.09 -2.22
N ALA A 45 11.38 -1.40 -3.01
CA ALA A 45 11.81 -1.87 -4.31
C ALA A 45 12.52 -3.23 -4.17
N GLY A 46 12.07 -4.25 -4.92
CA GLY A 46 12.57 -5.63 -4.84
C GLY A 46 11.76 -6.59 -3.97
N GLU A 47 10.83 -6.11 -3.13
CA GLU A 47 9.88 -6.97 -2.39
C GLU A 47 8.55 -7.19 -3.13
N ASP A 48 8.27 -6.40 -4.17
CA ASP A 48 7.10 -6.57 -5.02
C ASP A 48 7.32 -7.76 -5.99
N THR A 49 6.27 -8.53 -6.27
CA THR A 49 6.34 -9.71 -7.16
C THR A 49 6.57 -9.34 -8.63
N LEU A 50 6.38 -8.07 -8.98
CA LEU A 50 6.77 -7.52 -10.27
C LEU A 50 8.27 -7.27 -10.25
N GLU A 51 9.02 -8.23 -10.79
CA GLU A 51 10.42 -8.06 -11.14
C GLU A 51 10.56 -6.78 -11.96
N GLY A 52 11.24 -5.76 -11.41
CA GLY A 52 11.33 -4.41 -11.99
C GLY A 52 12.06 -4.32 -13.33
N GLY A 53 12.27 -5.45 -14.00
CA GLY A 53 12.85 -5.53 -15.33
C GLY A 53 11.88 -5.06 -16.40
N ALA A 54 12.43 -4.57 -17.51
CA ALA A 54 11.64 -4.30 -18.69
C ALA A 54 11.04 -5.60 -19.24
N ARG A 55 9.79 -5.55 -19.70
CA ARG A 55 9.12 -6.71 -20.35
C ARG A 55 9.86 -7.21 -21.60
N HIS A 56 10.55 -6.31 -22.28
CA HIS A 56 11.39 -6.59 -23.45
C HIS A 56 12.76 -5.95 -23.23
N PRO A 57 13.67 -6.61 -22.50
CA PRO A 57 14.99 -6.06 -22.21
C PRO A 57 15.83 -5.87 -23.49
N GLN A 58 15.57 -6.67 -24.52
CA GLN A 58 16.24 -6.62 -25.83
C GLN A 58 16.05 -5.29 -26.57
N ARG A 59 15.00 -4.52 -26.24
CA ARG A 59 14.74 -3.18 -26.83
C ARG A 59 15.71 -2.11 -26.33
N PHE A 60 16.56 -2.45 -25.37
CA PHE A 60 17.61 -1.58 -24.85
C PHE A 60 19.01 -2.01 -25.32
N ASP A 61 19.11 -3.12 -26.07
CA ASP A 61 20.40 -3.60 -26.59
C ASP A 61 20.91 -2.73 -27.74
N GLU A 62 20.01 -2.14 -28.53
CA GLU A 62 20.34 -1.22 -29.63
C GLU A 62 19.35 -0.04 -29.64
N PRO A 63 19.83 1.21 -29.77
CA PRO A 63 18.97 2.38 -29.91
C PRO A 63 18.19 2.33 -31.22
N ASP A 64 16.95 2.81 -31.20
CA ASP A 64 16.15 2.97 -32.41
C ASP A 64 16.57 4.22 -33.21
N GLU A 65 16.07 4.34 -34.44
CA GLU A 65 16.39 5.46 -35.34
C GLU A 65 16.05 6.82 -34.72
N GLU A 66 14.95 6.90 -33.96
CA GLU A 66 14.54 8.12 -33.26
C GLU A 66 15.54 8.49 -32.15
N ALA A 67 15.99 7.52 -31.34
CA ALA A 67 17.03 7.77 -30.34
C ALA A 67 18.38 8.15 -30.98
N LEU A 68 18.72 7.57 -32.14
CA LEU A 68 19.93 7.91 -32.87
C LEU A 68 19.89 9.36 -33.40
N GLU A 69 18.77 9.81 -33.95
CA GLU A 69 18.56 11.20 -34.40
C GLU A 69 18.65 12.19 -33.23
N GLU A 70 18.06 11.85 -32.07
CA GLU A 70 18.21 12.67 -30.87
C GLU A 70 19.66 12.74 -30.37
N MET A 71 20.43 11.65 -30.46
CA MET A 71 21.85 11.65 -30.11
C MET A 71 22.66 12.51 -31.09
N ALA A 72 22.40 12.43 -32.40
CA ALA A 72 23.07 13.25 -33.42
C ALA A 72 22.84 14.75 -33.17
N LYS A 73 21.60 15.13 -32.84
CA LYS A 73 21.22 16.49 -32.46
C LYS A 73 21.90 16.96 -31.17
N LEU A 74 22.06 16.07 -30.17
CA LEU A 74 22.80 16.38 -28.93
C LEU A 74 24.31 16.51 -29.15
N LEU A 75 24.88 15.73 -30.08
CA LEU A 75 26.28 15.83 -30.50
C LEU A 75 26.53 17.07 -31.38
N GLY A 76 25.47 17.71 -31.86
CA GLY A 76 25.56 18.89 -32.73
C GLY A 76 25.91 18.55 -34.18
N GLU A 77 25.83 17.28 -34.58
CA GLU A 77 26.18 16.84 -35.94
C GLU A 77 25.22 17.40 -37.00
N ASP A 78 23.97 17.71 -36.63
CA ASP A 78 23.02 18.47 -37.47
C ASP A 78 23.41 19.95 -37.67
N SER A 79 24.40 20.45 -36.92
CA SER A 79 24.86 21.86 -36.99
C SER A 79 26.01 22.05 -37.98
N ASP A 80 26.65 20.96 -38.42
CA ASP A 80 27.91 20.99 -39.18
C ASP A 80 27.73 20.84 -40.69
N GLU A 81 26.48 20.82 -41.21
CA GLU A 81 26.20 20.88 -42.66
C GLU A 81 26.14 22.31 -43.24
N GLU A 82 26.32 23.36 -42.42
CA GLU A 82 26.46 24.75 -42.88
C GLU A 82 27.83 25.36 -42.50
N ALA A 83 28.91 24.98 -43.19
CA ALA A 83 30.16 25.74 -43.25
C ALA A 83 30.94 25.51 -44.55
#